data_AF-A0A453MMX6-F1
#
_entry.id   AF-A0A453MMX6-F1
#
_cell.length_a   1.000
_cell.length_b   1.000
_cell.length_c   1.000
_cell.angle_alpha   90.00
_cell.angle_beta   90.00
_cell.angle_gamma   90.00
#
_symmetry.space_group_name_H-M   'P 1'
#
loop_
_entity.id
_entity.type
_entity.pdbx_description
1 polymer ?
#
loop_
_entity_poly.entity_id
_entity_poly.type
_entity_poly.pdbx_seq_one_letter_code
_entity_poly.pdbx_strand_id
1 'polypeptide(L)'
;LIDCRREDGRARVPSPSFIGTTRAMDMEDSSSSPAAAADLVDYLGPDTSVTVFTMLHHPADLARASAVSRSWRQFVIDNQFSKLQCLRACPEVSTFTQVNITTTSGSRTPARRDQDTTTGPSAEDEKLHRDHRVYTHLGHGLLSPYKPRDCIIHCIGASSTDNFPDETIENTLEPVDHLESNRPSYWSSGGQRDPAVPECLIYRLQADLCLIQEIKLQPFKAFFQHGDPIYSPKSIRIQMGYPRSPLRPEALVCDENEGQLIDDRNYVWTYTSPEFPMLQENVLQSFKLPRPVLCIGGVVKVELLGRVQKQAIDGLYYIW
;
A
#
# COMPACT_ATOMS: atom_id res chain seq x y z
N LEU A 1 4.27 11.88 8.49
CA LEU A 1 3.06 11.51 7.72
C LEU A 1 3.40 10.75 6.45
N ILE A 2 2.99 9.50 6.42
CA ILE A 2 3.20 8.51 5.37
C ILE A 2 1.85 8.39 4.67
N ASP A 3 1.78 8.31 3.34
CA ASP A 3 0.49 8.44 2.64
C ASP A 3 -0.13 7.11 2.17
N CYS A 4 -1.39 6.84 2.52
CA CYS A 4 -2.16 5.71 1.97
C CYS A 4 -3.68 5.61 2.21
N ARG A 5 -4.36 4.77 1.41
CA ARG A 5 -5.83 4.68 1.26
C ARG A 5 -6.43 3.30 1.60
N ARG A 6 -7.63 3.32 2.20
CA ARG A 6 -8.61 2.22 2.32
C ARG A 6 -9.87 2.53 1.47
N GLU A 7 -10.51 1.53 0.87
CA GLU A 7 -11.86 1.64 0.30
C GLU A 7 -12.82 0.61 0.93
N ASP A 8 -13.88 1.09 1.59
CA ASP A 8 -15.06 0.30 1.95
C ASP A 8 -16.08 0.42 0.79
N GLY A 9 -16.40 -0.71 0.15
CA GLY A 9 -17.26 -0.74 -1.04
C GLY A 9 -18.75 -0.89 -0.71
N ARG A 10 -19.58 0.06 -1.15
CA ARG A 10 -21.01 -0.19 -1.40
C ARG A 10 -21.51 0.70 -2.54
N ALA A 11 -21.72 0.13 -3.72
CA ALA A 11 -22.39 0.78 -4.83
C ALA A 11 -23.68 0.01 -5.19
N ARG A 12 -24.81 0.72 -5.18
CA ARG A 12 -26.12 0.26 -5.69
C ARG A 12 -26.15 0.40 -7.21
N VAL A 13 -26.73 -0.58 -7.89
CA VAL A 13 -26.99 -0.59 -9.34
C VAL A 13 -28.43 -0.09 -9.60
N PRO A 14 -28.69 0.77 -10.59
CA PRO A 14 -30.05 1.04 -11.07
C PRO A 14 -30.41 0.14 -12.26
N SER A 15 -31.63 -0.37 -12.24
CA SER A 15 -32.28 -1.21 -13.26
C SER A 15 -32.73 -0.37 -14.48
N PRO A 16 -32.73 -0.91 -15.70
CA PRO A 16 -33.50 -0.35 -16.81
C PRO A 16 -34.79 -1.15 -17.08
N SER A 17 -35.87 -0.39 -17.26
CA SER A 17 -37.20 -0.84 -17.68
C SER A 17 -37.29 -1.08 -19.19
N PHE A 18 -37.92 -2.19 -19.58
CA PHE A 18 -38.33 -2.52 -20.94
C PHE A 18 -39.77 -2.03 -21.21
N ILE A 19 -40.07 -1.63 -22.46
CA ILE A 19 -41.18 -2.08 -23.33
C ILE A 19 -41.27 -1.15 -24.56
N GLY A 20 -41.45 -1.73 -25.74
CA GLY A 20 -41.82 -1.01 -26.97
C GLY A 20 -41.73 -1.88 -28.22
N THR A 21 -42.80 -2.61 -28.51
CA THR A 21 -42.99 -3.55 -29.64
C THR A 21 -43.14 -2.83 -30.98
N THR A 22 -42.61 -3.39 -32.07
CA THR A 22 -43.20 -3.24 -33.42
C THR A 22 -42.81 -4.41 -34.33
N ARG A 23 -43.75 -4.81 -35.17
CA ARG A 23 -43.79 -6.02 -36.02
C ARG A 23 -43.83 -5.57 -37.47
N ALA A 24 -43.05 -6.17 -38.38
CA ALA A 24 -43.46 -6.43 -39.77
C ALA A 24 -42.39 -7.14 -40.61
N MET A 25 -42.84 -8.25 -41.21
CA MET A 25 -42.65 -8.70 -42.59
C MET A 25 -41.36 -9.40 -43.02
N ASP A 26 -41.56 -10.68 -43.35
CA ASP A 26 -40.66 -11.57 -44.07
C ASP A 26 -40.41 -11.07 -45.50
N MET A 27 -39.14 -11.06 -45.90
CA MET A 27 -38.70 -11.25 -47.28
C MET A 27 -37.44 -12.12 -47.24
N GLU A 28 -37.52 -13.27 -47.90
CA GLU A 28 -36.39 -14.13 -48.21
C GLU A 28 -35.42 -13.37 -49.13
N ASP A 29 -34.17 -13.20 -48.71
CA ASP A 29 -33.10 -12.87 -49.64
C ASP A 29 -31.79 -13.56 -49.26
N SER A 30 -31.31 -14.33 -50.25
CA SER A 30 -29.96 -14.78 -50.54
C SER A 30 -28.96 -15.01 -49.39
N SER A 31 -28.64 -16.30 -49.22
CA SER A 31 -27.48 -16.83 -48.52
C SER A 31 -26.16 -16.23 -49.06
N SER A 32 -25.61 -15.25 -48.35
CA SER A 32 -24.17 -15.10 -48.21
C SER A 32 -23.86 -14.86 -46.74
N SER A 33 -23.40 -15.91 -46.05
CA SER A 33 -22.78 -15.73 -44.74
C SER A 33 -21.63 -14.75 -44.91
N PRO A 34 -21.57 -13.60 -44.22
CA PRO A 34 -20.31 -12.89 -44.12
C PRO A 34 -19.31 -13.90 -43.52
N ALA A 35 -18.15 -14.06 -44.16
CA ALA A 35 -17.06 -14.80 -43.57
C ALA A 35 -16.89 -14.26 -42.14
N ALA A 36 -17.00 -15.13 -41.14
CA ALA A 36 -16.88 -14.74 -39.74
C ALA A 36 -15.62 -13.89 -39.63
N ALA A 37 -15.77 -12.60 -39.31
CA ALA A 37 -14.64 -11.69 -39.20
C ALA A 37 -13.70 -12.29 -38.15
N ALA A 38 -12.54 -12.75 -38.59
CA ALA A 38 -11.58 -13.43 -37.73
C ALA A 38 -11.22 -12.49 -36.58
N ASP A 39 -11.23 -13.00 -35.35
CA ASP A 39 -10.81 -12.22 -34.20
C ASP A 39 -9.33 -11.81 -34.41
N LEU A 40 -9.01 -10.54 -34.13
CA LEU A 40 -7.65 -10.01 -34.24
C LEU A 40 -6.64 -10.86 -33.46
N VAL A 41 -7.04 -11.38 -32.28
CA VAL A 41 -6.18 -12.23 -31.46
C VAL A 41 -5.79 -13.51 -32.20
N ASP A 42 -6.74 -14.11 -32.90
CA ASP A 42 -6.54 -15.33 -33.68
C ASP A 42 -5.79 -15.04 -34.99
N TYR A 43 -6.07 -13.90 -35.62
CA TYR A 43 -5.44 -13.47 -36.86
C TYR A 43 -3.95 -13.15 -36.71
N LEU A 44 -3.56 -12.48 -35.62
CA LEU A 44 -2.17 -12.10 -35.36
C LEU A 44 -1.31 -13.27 -34.86
N GLY A 45 -1.94 -14.34 -34.38
CA GLY A 45 -1.30 -15.45 -33.68
C GLY A 45 -0.90 -15.09 -32.24
N PRO A 46 -0.65 -16.11 -31.39
CA PRO A 46 -0.49 -15.93 -29.95
C PRO A 46 0.68 -15.01 -29.58
N ASP A 47 1.86 -15.18 -30.17
CA ASP A 47 3.06 -14.42 -29.78
C ASP A 47 2.95 -12.92 -30.11
N THR A 48 2.43 -12.60 -31.29
CA THR A 48 2.19 -11.22 -31.72
C THR A 48 1.10 -10.58 -30.85
N SER A 49 0.02 -11.31 -30.58
CA SER A 49 -1.06 -10.85 -29.70
C SER A 49 -0.56 -10.59 -28.29
N VAL A 50 0.28 -11.46 -27.72
CA VAL A 50 0.90 -11.23 -26.41
C VAL A 50 1.70 -9.93 -26.44
N THR A 51 2.54 -9.75 -27.46
CA THR A 51 3.36 -8.53 -27.60
C THR A 51 2.48 -7.27 -27.63
N VAL A 52 1.42 -7.26 -28.43
CA VAL A 52 0.48 -6.12 -28.51
C VAL A 52 -0.17 -5.84 -27.15
N PHE A 53 -0.70 -6.87 -26.47
CA PHE A 53 -1.37 -6.68 -25.19
C PHE A 53 -0.42 -6.28 -24.07
N THR A 54 0.85 -6.68 -24.13
CA THR A 54 1.86 -6.21 -23.16
C THR A 54 2.17 -4.72 -23.28
N MET A 55 1.76 -4.05 -24.36
CA MET A 55 1.90 -2.59 -24.50
C MET A 55 0.74 -1.81 -23.85
N LEU A 56 -0.30 -2.50 -23.35
CA LEU A 56 -1.43 -1.87 -22.65
C LEU A 56 -1.03 -1.54 -21.21
N HIS A 57 -0.43 -0.37 -21.03
CA HIS A 57 0.09 0.05 -19.73
C HIS A 57 -0.97 0.56 -18.74
N HIS A 58 -2.07 1.16 -19.23
CA HIS A 58 -3.12 1.70 -18.37
C HIS A 58 -4.15 0.62 -18.00
N PRO A 59 -4.62 0.51 -16.73
CA PRO A 59 -5.56 -0.54 -16.33
C PRO A 59 -6.88 -0.45 -17.09
N ALA A 60 -7.32 0.76 -17.41
CA ALA A 60 -8.50 0.97 -18.24
C ALA A 60 -8.34 0.46 -19.69
N ASP A 61 -7.13 0.45 -20.26
CA ASP A 61 -6.91 -0.13 -21.60
C ASP A 61 -7.12 -1.63 -21.59
N LEU A 62 -6.57 -2.30 -20.57
CA LEU A 62 -6.74 -3.74 -20.41
C LEU A 62 -8.21 -4.11 -20.13
N ALA A 63 -8.91 -3.30 -19.32
CA ALA A 63 -10.34 -3.48 -19.07
C ALA A 63 -11.18 -3.29 -20.34
N ARG A 64 -10.85 -2.28 -21.17
CA ARG A 64 -11.48 -2.07 -22.48
C ARG A 64 -11.22 -3.24 -23.42
N ALA A 65 -9.98 -3.73 -23.48
CA ALA A 65 -9.63 -4.91 -24.28
C ALA A 65 -10.48 -6.13 -23.88
N SER A 66 -10.61 -6.41 -22.58
CA SER A 66 -11.48 -7.49 -22.06
C SER A 66 -12.99 -7.30 -22.32
N ALA A 67 -13.42 -6.10 -22.73
CA ALA A 67 -14.80 -5.80 -23.08
C ALA A 67 -15.09 -5.97 -24.59
N VAL A 68 -14.07 -6.11 -25.44
CA VAL A 68 -14.22 -6.25 -26.90
C VAL A 68 -14.93 -7.55 -27.28
N SER A 69 -14.43 -8.70 -26.81
CA SER A 69 -15.01 -10.02 -27.11
C SER A 69 -14.74 -11.00 -25.96
N ARG A 70 -15.40 -12.16 -25.98
CA ARG A 70 -15.09 -13.26 -25.03
C ARG A 70 -13.69 -13.82 -25.26
N SER A 71 -13.24 -13.88 -26.52
CA SER A 71 -11.90 -14.35 -26.88
C SER A 71 -10.82 -13.40 -26.32
N TRP A 72 -10.97 -12.08 -26.48
CA TRP A 72 -10.04 -11.10 -25.90
C TRP A 72 -9.98 -11.21 -24.38
N ARG A 73 -11.13 -11.36 -23.73
CA ARG A 73 -11.19 -11.52 -22.27
C ARG A 73 -10.46 -12.78 -21.83
N GLN A 74 -10.70 -13.91 -22.48
CA GLN A 74 -10.04 -15.16 -22.14
C GLN A 74 -8.53 -15.04 -22.38
N PHE A 75 -8.12 -14.46 -23.50
CA PHE A 75 -6.72 -14.19 -23.81
C PHE A 75 -6.03 -13.34 -22.73
N VAL A 76 -6.72 -12.32 -22.20
CA VAL A 76 -6.20 -11.49 -21.10
C VAL A 76 -6.02 -12.28 -19.80
N ILE A 77 -6.97 -13.18 -19.51
CA ILE A 77 -6.98 -14.02 -18.31
C ILE A 77 -5.88 -15.07 -18.38
N ASP A 78 -5.82 -15.81 -19.49
CA ASP A 78 -4.87 -16.90 -19.73
C ASP A 78 -3.43 -16.39 -19.67
N ASN A 79 -3.17 -15.20 -20.21
CA ASN A 79 -1.84 -14.57 -20.19
C ASN A 79 -1.57 -13.72 -18.94
N GLN A 80 -2.50 -13.66 -17.98
CA GLN A 80 -2.34 -12.96 -16.70
C GLN A 80 -1.89 -11.48 -16.82
N PHE A 81 -2.32 -10.75 -17.86
CA PHE A 81 -1.85 -9.38 -18.10
C PHE A 81 -2.13 -8.42 -16.93
N SER A 82 -3.24 -8.62 -16.19
CA SER A 82 -3.53 -7.81 -15.00
C SER A 82 -2.46 -7.97 -13.92
N LYS A 83 -1.94 -9.19 -13.72
CA LYS A 83 -0.84 -9.46 -12.79
C LYS A 83 0.46 -8.80 -13.28
N LEU A 84 0.76 -8.94 -14.56
CA LEU A 84 1.93 -8.31 -15.19
C LEU A 84 1.92 -6.79 -15.03
N GLN A 85 0.75 -6.17 -15.19
CA GLN A 85 0.57 -4.73 -14.99
C GLN A 85 0.86 -4.30 -13.54
N CYS A 86 0.33 -5.03 -12.55
CA CYS A 86 0.62 -4.76 -11.14
C CYS A 86 2.11 -4.90 -10.82
N LEU A 87 2.79 -5.91 -11.36
CA LEU A 87 4.23 -6.13 -11.16
C LEU A 87 5.09 -5.00 -11.74
N ARG A 88 4.67 -4.43 -12.88
CA ARG A 88 5.34 -3.27 -13.48
C ARG A 88 5.15 -2.00 -12.66
N ALA A 89 3.97 -1.83 -12.05
CA ALA A 89 3.67 -0.68 -11.20
C ALA A 89 4.38 -0.76 -9.84
N CYS A 90 4.32 -1.92 -9.19
CA CYS A 90 4.90 -2.18 -7.87
C CYS A 90 5.53 -3.59 -7.86
N PRO A 91 6.86 -3.70 -7.96
CA PRO A 91 7.55 -4.99 -7.94
C PRO A 91 7.28 -5.82 -6.68
N GLU A 92 6.89 -5.19 -5.57
CA GLU A 92 6.55 -5.85 -4.30
C GLU A 92 5.42 -6.87 -4.44
N VAL A 93 4.54 -6.70 -5.45
CA VAL A 93 3.45 -7.62 -5.81
C VAL A 93 3.95 -9.04 -6.12
N SER A 94 5.22 -9.20 -6.51
CA SER A 94 5.84 -10.52 -6.74
C SER A 94 5.83 -11.43 -5.51
N THR A 95 5.73 -10.85 -4.32
CA THR A 95 5.66 -11.58 -3.03
C THR A 95 4.33 -12.33 -2.86
N PHE A 96 3.29 -11.98 -3.60
CA PHE A 96 1.98 -12.62 -3.47
C PHE A 96 2.00 -14.04 -4.06
N THR A 97 1.93 -15.03 -3.17
CA THR A 97 1.95 -16.46 -3.53
C THR A 97 0.57 -17.01 -3.85
N GLN A 98 -0.48 -16.51 -3.18
CA GLN A 98 -1.84 -17.03 -3.32
C GLN A 98 -2.89 -15.93 -3.14
N VAL A 99 -3.98 -16.06 -3.90
CA VAL A 99 -5.18 -15.23 -3.77
C VAL A 99 -6.30 -16.03 -3.10
N ASN A 100 -6.69 -15.61 -1.91
CA ASN A 100 -7.81 -16.18 -1.16
C ASN A 100 -8.94 -15.16 -1.07
N ILE A 101 -10.12 -15.51 -1.61
CA ILE A 101 -11.32 -14.66 -1.47
C ILE A 101 -12.05 -15.08 -0.21
N THR A 102 -11.98 -14.26 0.82
CA THR A 102 -12.81 -14.42 2.02
C THR A 102 -14.16 -13.77 1.75
N THR A 103 -15.16 -14.55 1.32
CA THR A 103 -16.54 -14.06 1.27
C THR A 103 -17.06 -13.89 2.69
N THR A 104 -17.11 -12.65 3.17
CA THR A 104 -17.87 -12.29 4.38
C THR A 104 -19.36 -12.35 4.06
N SER A 105 -19.91 -13.57 4.03
CA SER A 105 -21.35 -13.81 4.06
C SER A 105 -21.57 -15.14 4.78
N GLY A 106 -22.32 -15.06 5.88
CA GLY A 106 -22.57 -16.17 6.79
C GLY A 106 -23.17 -17.39 6.09
N SER A 107 -22.85 -18.55 6.67
CA SER A 107 -23.59 -19.81 6.58
C SER A 107 -24.47 -19.98 5.34
N ARG A 108 -23.91 -20.58 4.29
CA ARG A 108 -24.68 -21.45 3.41
C ARG A 108 -23.95 -22.78 3.34
N THR A 109 -24.57 -23.76 4.00
CA THR A 109 -24.31 -25.19 3.85
C THR A 109 -24.14 -25.55 2.36
N PRO A 110 -23.25 -26.49 2.02
CA PRO A 110 -23.18 -27.00 0.66
C PRO A 110 -24.45 -27.80 0.38
N ALA A 111 -25.36 -27.22 -0.39
CA ALA A 111 -26.45 -28.00 -0.99
C ALA A 111 -25.82 -29.08 -1.87
N ARG A 112 -26.28 -30.32 -1.68
CA ARG A 112 -25.87 -31.51 -2.44
C ARG A 112 -25.97 -31.20 -3.94
N ARG A 113 -24.87 -31.40 -4.67
CA ARG A 113 -24.88 -31.39 -6.14
C ARG A 113 -25.60 -32.65 -6.60
N ASP A 114 -26.77 -32.48 -7.21
CA ASP A 114 -27.27 -33.49 -8.14
C ASP A 114 -26.31 -33.57 -9.33
N GLN A 115 -25.98 -34.80 -9.71
CA GLN A 115 -25.13 -35.12 -10.85
C GLN A 115 -25.91 -34.80 -12.13
N ASP A 116 -25.61 -33.65 -12.73
CA ASP A 116 -25.81 -33.44 -14.15
C ASP A 116 -24.47 -33.07 -14.80
N THR A 117 -24.09 -33.90 -15.76
CA THR A 117 -22.91 -33.81 -16.62
C THR A 117 -22.83 -32.46 -17.31
N THR A 118 -22.12 -31.52 -16.70
CA THR A 118 -21.61 -30.31 -17.35
C THR A 118 -20.12 -30.24 -17.05
N THR A 119 -19.30 -30.24 -18.10
CA THR A 119 -17.85 -30.06 -18.02
C THR A 119 -17.57 -28.73 -17.32
N GLY A 120 -17.31 -28.77 -16.02
CA GLY A 120 -16.99 -27.58 -15.24
C GLY A 120 -15.62 -27.03 -15.66
N PRO A 121 -15.37 -25.72 -15.47
CA PRO A 121 -14.05 -25.15 -15.69
C PRO A 121 -13.01 -25.90 -14.85
N SER A 122 -11.80 -26.05 -15.41
CA SER A 122 -10.71 -26.71 -14.70
C SER A 122 -10.34 -25.91 -13.45
N ALA A 123 -9.72 -26.56 -12.46
CA ALA A 123 -9.25 -25.86 -11.26
C ALA A 123 -8.24 -24.74 -11.59
N GLU A 124 -7.50 -24.88 -12.70
CA GLU A 124 -6.57 -23.88 -13.21
C GLU A 124 -7.29 -22.67 -13.82
N ASP A 125 -8.34 -22.92 -14.60
CA ASP A 125 -9.16 -21.86 -15.20
C ASP A 125 -9.84 -21.01 -14.11
N GLU A 126 -10.45 -21.67 -13.12
CA GLU A 126 -11.03 -20.99 -11.95
C GLU A 126 -9.99 -20.16 -11.17
N LYS A 127 -8.74 -20.62 -11.09
CA LYS A 127 -7.64 -19.88 -10.47
C LYS A 127 -7.27 -18.65 -11.31
N LEU A 128 -7.12 -18.78 -12.62
CA LEU A 128 -6.77 -17.66 -13.52
C LEU A 128 -7.85 -16.57 -13.49
N HIS A 129 -9.12 -16.95 -13.52
CA HIS A 129 -10.24 -16.02 -13.39
C HIS A 129 -10.24 -15.30 -12.02
N ARG A 130 -9.94 -16.02 -10.94
CA ARG A 130 -9.81 -15.45 -9.60
C ARG A 130 -8.67 -14.44 -9.51
N ASP A 131 -7.49 -14.85 -9.98
CA ASP A 131 -6.29 -14.01 -9.99
C ASP A 131 -6.55 -12.76 -10.84
N HIS A 132 -7.11 -12.91 -12.05
CA HIS A 132 -7.45 -11.80 -12.92
C HIS A 132 -8.36 -10.77 -12.22
N ARG A 133 -9.40 -11.21 -11.50
CA ARG A 133 -10.31 -10.30 -10.77
C ARG A 133 -9.56 -9.51 -9.68
N VAL A 134 -8.72 -10.18 -8.90
CA VAL A 134 -7.98 -9.53 -7.80
C VAL A 134 -6.90 -8.60 -8.33
N TYR A 135 -6.10 -9.03 -9.31
CA TYR A 135 -5.07 -8.18 -9.89
C TYR A 135 -5.65 -7.02 -10.70
N THR A 136 -6.81 -7.18 -11.34
CA THR A 136 -7.47 -6.05 -12.01
C THR A 136 -7.92 -5.01 -10.98
N HIS A 137 -8.48 -5.44 -9.85
CA HIS A 137 -8.86 -4.53 -8.76
C HIS A 137 -7.63 -3.84 -8.14
N LEU A 138 -6.58 -4.60 -7.84
CA LEU A 138 -5.32 -4.07 -7.32
C LEU A 138 -4.68 -3.09 -8.31
N GLY A 139 -4.57 -3.46 -9.58
CA GLY A 139 -3.97 -2.64 -10.63
C GLY A 139 -4.73 -1.34 -10.84
N HIS A 140 -6.07 -1.39 -10.79
CA HIS A 140 -6.88 -0.19 -10.75
C HIS A 140 -6.53 0.70 -9.54
N GLY A 141 -6.41 0.13 -8.33
CA GLY A 141 -6.03 0.88 -7.13
C GLY A 141 -4.63 1.51 -7.20
N LEU A 142 -3.65 0.78 -7.72
CA LEU A 142 -2.26 1.23 -7.83
C LEU A 142 -2.04 2.32 -8.89
N LEU A 143 -2.79 2.25 -9.99
CA LEU A 143 -2.54 3.08 -11.18
C LEU A 143 -3.58 4.20 -11.38
N SER A 144 -4.68 4.19 -10.64
CA SER A 144 -5.65 5.30 -10.70
C SER A 144 -5.10 6.55 -10.01
N PRO A 145 -5.45 7.75 -10.52
CA PRO A 145 -5.16 8.99 -9.80
C PRO A 145 -5.75 8.95 -8.39
N TYR A 146 -4.97 9.40 -7.41
CA TYR A 146 -5.43 9.46 -6.03
C TYR A 146 -4.99 10.77 -5.36
N LYS A 147 -5.68 11.11 -4.28
CA LYS A 147 -5.32 12.24 -3.41
C LYS A 147 -4.56 11.70 -2.21
N PRO A 148 -3.33 12.17 -1.97
CA PRO A 148 -2.57 11.84 -0.77
C PRO A 148 -3.32 12.09 0.54
N ARG A 149 -3.17 11.20 1.52
CA ARG A 149 -3.74 11.24 2.89
C ARG A 149 -2.82 10.52 3.86
N ASP A 150 -2.76 10.95 5.12
CA ASP A 150 -2.05 10.18 6.12
C ASP A 150 -2.59 8.74 6.25
N CYS A 151 -1.68 7.78 6.34
CA CYS A 151 -1.99 6.38 6.59
C CYS A 151 -1.37 5.84 7.86
N ILE A 152 -0.66 6.64 8.67
CA ILE A 152 -0.34 6.17 10.01
C ILE A 152 -1.65 6.04 10.79
N ILE A 153 -1.81 4.95 11.54
CA ILE A 153 -2.94 4.76 12.44
C ILE A 153 -2.51 4.69 13.91
N HIS A 154 -1.34 4.09 14.19
CA HIS A 154 -0.84 3.94 15.56
C HIS A 154 0.68 3.95 15.59
N CYS A 155 1.24 4.41 16.71
CA CYS A 155 2.64 4.20 17.07
C CYS A 155 2.84 2.79 17.62
N ILE A 156 3.89 2.11 17.15
CA ILE A 156 4.30 0.80 17.69
C ILE A 156 5.36 1.00 18.77
N GLY A 157 6.34 1.88 18.55
CA GLY A 157 7.34 2.22 19.55
C GLY A 157 8.55 2.96 19.00
N ALA A 158 9.35 3.51 19.90
CA ALA A 158 10.66 4.10 19.63
C ALA A 158 11.78 3.22 20.19
N SER A 159 12.99 3.29 19.63
CA SER A 159 14.14 2.54 20.16
C SER A 159 14.55 2.98 21.55
N SER A 160 14.29 4.24 21.89
CA SER A 160 14.41 4.79 23.22
C SER A 160 13.52 6.02 23.35
N THR A 161 13.24 6.43 24.59
CA THR A 161 12.65 7.73 24.91
C THR A 161 13.31 8.27 26.17
N ASP A 162 13.62 9.57 26.21
CA ASP A 162 14.31 10.16 27.38
C ASP A 162 13.35 10.37 28.56
N ASN A 163 12.21 11.03 28.30
CA ASN A 163 11.24 11.37 29.34
C ASN A 163 9.83 10.89 28.96
N PHE A 164 9.58 9.59 29.15
CA PHE A 164 8.25 9.00 28.97
C PHE A 164 7.31 9.35 30.14
N PRO A 165 6.01 9.61 29.92
CA PRO A 165 5.30 9.65 28.63
C PRO A 165 5.32 11.02 27.93
N ASP A 166 5.91 12.04 28.54
CA ASP A 166 5.79 13.43 28.06
C ASP A 166 6.42 13.63 26.67
N GLU A 167 7.52 12.95 26.37
CA GLU A 167 8.30 13.03 25.12
C GLU A 167 8.14 11.77 24.26
N THR A 168 6.94 11.18 24.28
CA THR A 168 6.62 9.92 23.59
C THR A 168 6.53 10.07 22.06
N ILE A 169 6.72 8.96 21.34
CA ILE A 169 6.51 8.83 19.89
C ILE A 169 5.12 9.29 19.43
N GLU A 170 4.07 9.20 20.27
CA GLU A 170 2.72 9.65 19.90
C GLU A 170 2.67 11.14 19.54
N ASN A 171 3.56 11.96 20.11
CA ASN A 171 3.67 13.38 19.79
C ASN A 171 4.15 13.65 18.35
N THR A 172 4.59 12.63 17.61
CA THR A 172 5.07 12.75 16.21
C THR A 172 3.97 12.56 15.16
N LEU A 173 2.75 12.22 15.58
CA LEU A 173 1.62 11.98 14.66
C LEU A 173 1.08 13.26 14.04
N GLU A 174 1.12 14.36 14.77
CA GLU A 174 0.66 15.66 14.31
C GLU A 174 1.85 16.62 14.15
N PRO A 175 1.94 17.39 13.05
CA PRO A 175 3.05 18.32 12.79
C PRO A 175 2.84 19.63 13.57
N VAL A 176 2.75 19.55 14.89
CA VAL A 176 2.56 20.69 15.79
C VAL A 176 3.66 20.70 16.85
N ASP A 177 4.30 21.85 17.04
CA ASP A 177 5.33 22.00 18.09
C ASP A 177 4.70 22.18 19.50
N HIS A 178 3.42 22.59 19.54
CA HIS A 178 2.68 22.85 20.77
C HIS A 178 1.27 22.27 20.70
N LEU A 179 0.85 21.64 21.79
CA LEU A 179 -0.56 21.30 22.02
C LEU A 179 -1.34 22.54 22.50
N GLU A 180 -2.68 22.45 22.51
CA GLU A 180 -3.57 23.53 22.96
C GLU A 180 -3.27 24.05 24.37
N SER A 181 -2.67 23.22 25.23
CA SER A 181 -2.20 23.57 26.57
C SER A 181 -0.85 24.31 26.61
N ASN A 182 -0.31 24.71 25.45
CA ASN A 182 1.04 25.26 25.28
C ASN A 182 2.16 24.28 25.68
N ARG A 183 1.83 23.00 25.89
CA ARG A 183 2.81 21.94 26.14
C ARG A 183 3.58 21.66 24.85
N PRO A 184 4.93 21.61 24.88
CA PRO A 184 5.72 21.11 23.75
C PRO A 184 5.22 19.74 23.29
N SER A 185 5.20 19.51 21.97
CA SER A 185 4.82 18.23 21.37
C SER A 185 5.97 17.73 20.51
N TYR A 186 6.77 16.82 21.07
CA TYR A 186 7.88 16.17 20.38
C TYR A 186 8.15 14.79 20.98
N TRP A 187 8.87 13.96 20.22
CA TRP A 187 9.51 12.78 20.77
C TRP A 187 10.98 13.10 21.06
N SER A 188 11.57 12.49 22.09
CA SER A 188 13.00 12.61 22.33
C SER A 188 13.67 11.25 22.44
N SER A 189 14.83 11.09 21.80
CA SER A 189 15.68 9.93 22.03
C SER A 189 16.32 9.95 23.42
N GLY A 190 16.72 8.82 23.96
CA GLY A 190 17.70 8.78 25.05
C GLY A 190 19.08 9.34 24.63
N GLY A 191 19.77 9.99 25.57
CA GLY A 191 21.07 10.62 25.32
C GLY A 191 22.18 9.63 24.98
N GLN A 192 23.02 9.96 23.99
CA GLN A 192 24.16 9.12 23.58
C GLN A 192 25.49 9.88 23.52
N ARG A 193 26.58 9.20 23.88
CA ARG A 193 27.94 9.76 23.73
C ARG A 193 28.44 9.70 22.31
N ASP A 194 28.16 8.59 21.63
CA ASP A 194 28.53 8.37 20.25
C ASP A 194 27.42 8.91 19.32
N PRO A 195 27.68 9.94 18.51
CA PRO A 195 26.69 10.49 17.60
C PRO A 195 26.34 9.53 16.45
N ALA A 196 27.08 8.44 16.24
CA ALA A 196 26.78 7.46 15.19
C ALA A 196 25.68 6.45 15.60
N VAL A 197 25.32 6.38 16.89
CA VAL A 197 24.26 5.47 17.38
C VAL A 197 22.91 5.94 16.84
N PRO A 198 22.23 5.13 16.02
CA PRO A 198 20.96 5.51 15.41
C PRO A 198 19.80 5.38 16.39
N GLU A 199 18.68 6.00 16.04
CA GLU A 199 17.37 5.75 16.67
C GLU A 199 16.38 5.28 15.60
N CYS A 200 15.25 4.73 16.03
CA CYS A 200 14.16 4.38 15.14
C CYS A 200 12.80 4.63 15.77
N LEU A 201 11.85 4.96 14.90
CA LEU A 201 10.44 5.12 15.21
C LEU A 201 9.65 4.14 14.32
N ILE A 202 8.82 3.30 14.93
CA ILE A 202 8.02 2.30 14.21
C ILE A 202 6.53 2.64 14.31
N TYR A 203 5.86 2.64 13.16
CA TYR A 203 4.46 2.99 13.01
C TYR A 203 3.67 1.89 12.32
N ARG A 204 2.40 1.75 12.72
CA ARG A 204 1.40 0.93 12.04
C ARG A 204 0.61 1.78 11.06
N LEU A 205 0.33 1.21 9.89
CA LEU A 205 -0.47 1.83 8.86
C LEU A 205 -1.96 1.44 8.94
N GLN A 206 -2.83 2.24 8.33
CA GLN A 206 -4.28 2.08 8.30
C GLN A 206 -4.75 0.78 7.63
N ALA A 207 -3.92 0.19 6.78
CA ALA A 207 -4.18 -1.06 6.10
C ALA A 207 -2.90 -1.90 5.97
N ASP A 208 -3.08 -3.21 5.81
CA ASP A 208 -1.96 -4.13 5.55
C ASP A 208 -1.36 -3.93 4.15
N LEU A 209 -2.06 -3.24 3.25
CA LEU A 209 -1.55 -2.87 1.94
C LEU A 209 -1.62 -1.35 1.77
N CYS A 210 -0.46 -0.73 1.69
CA CYS A 210 -0.35 0.72 1.57
C CYS A 210 0.71 1.11 0.52
N LEU A 211 0.29 1.71 -0.59
CA LEU A 211 1.13 2.47 -1.52
C LEU A 211 1.69 3.79 -0.95
N ILE A 212 2.96 3.79 -0.54
CA ILE A 212 3.65 4.95 0.02
C ILE A 212 4.45 5.69 -1.04
N GLN A 213 4.36 7.03 -1.06
CA GLN A 213 5.17 7.89 -1.95
C GLN A 213 6.15 8.79 -1.22
N GLU A 214 5.76 9.29 -0.05
CA GLU A 214 6.56 10.24 0.71
C GLU A 214 6.38 10.02 2.21
N ILE A 215 7.42 10.38 2.95
CA ILE A 215 7.40 10.50 4.40
C ILE A 215 7.63 11.97 4.74
N LYS A 216 6.83 12.52 5.64
CA LYS A 216 7.06 13.85 6.20
C LYS A 216 7.50 13.76 7.65
N LEU A 217 8.57 14.45 8.00
CA LEU A 217 9.14 14.50 9.34
C LEU A 217 9.63 15.93 9.64
N GLN A 218 9.42 16.40 10.86
CA GLN A 218 9.81 17.73 11.33
C GLN A 218 10.74 17.55 12.54
N PRO A 219 12.00 18.00 12.48
CA PRO A 219 12.86 18.07 13.65
C PRO A 219 12.35 19.10 14.64
N PHE A 220 12.44 18.82 15.93
CA PHE A 220 11.95 19.75 16.93
C PHE A 220 12.96 20.84 17.29
N LYS A 221 12.46 22.08 17.43
CA LYS A 221 13.21 23.23 17.95
C LYS A 221 12.94 23.38 19.44
N ALA A 222 13.99 23.19 20.25
CA ALA A 222 13.92 23.33 21.70
C ALA A 222 13.88 24.81 22.14
N PHE A 223 12.77 25.49 21.88
CA PHE A 223 12.56 26.92 22.21
C PHE A 223 12.67 27.25 23.71
N PHE A 224 12.70 26.24 24.58
CA PHE A 224 12.91 26.39 26.02
C PHE A 224 14.38 26.26 26.42
N GLN A 225 15.28 25.96 25.49
CA GLN A 225 16.73 25.89 25.72
C GLN A 225 17.45 27.11 25.14
N HIS A 226 18.60 27.45 25.73
CA HIS A 226 19.39 28.59 25.26
C HIS A 226 19.85 28.43 23.81
N GLY A 227 19.56 29.44 22.99
CA GLY A 227 19.90 29.45 21.56
C GLY A 227 18.92 28.67 20.67
N ASP A 228 17.83 28.17 21.26
CA ASP A 228 16.78 27.37 20.62
C ASP A 228 17.32 26.27 19.67
N PRO A 229 18.16 25.35 20.16
CA PRO A 229 18.78 24.34 19.33
C PRO A 229 17.75 23.42 18.66
N ILE A 230 18.08 22.94 17.46
CA ILE A 230 17.29 21.97 16.70
C ILE A 230 17.97 20.61 16.84
N TYR A 231 17.19 19.57 17.14
CA TYR A 231 17.70 18.23 17.40
C TYR A 231 17.45 17.28 16.22
N SER A 232 17.75 17.70 14.99
CA SER A 232 17.58 16.81 13.83
C SER A 232 18.64 15.71 13.78
N PRO A 233 18.31 14.53 13.20
CA PRO A 233 19.34 13.62 12.69
C PRO A 233 20.04 14.23 11.47
N LYS A 234 21.16 13.64 11.04
CA LYS A 234 21.86 14.01 9.79
C LYS A 234 21.13 13.49 8.56
N SER A 235 20.60 12.28 8.65
CA SER A 235 19.84 11.65 7.58
C SER A 235 18.79 10.71 8.17
N ILE A 236 17.84 10.32 7.34
CA ILE A 236 16.86 9.29 7.67
C ILE A 236 16.89 8.16 6.65
N ARG A 237 16.47 6.97 7.08
CA ARG A 237 16.22 5.82 6.20
C ARG A 237 14.87 5.21 6.54
N ILE A 238 14.14 4.76 5.53
CA ILE A 238 12.78 4.27 5.67
C ILE A 238 12.76 2.78 5.32
N GLN A 239 12.21 1.97 6.20
CA GLN A 239 12.00 0.54 5.99
C GLN A 239 10.52 0.22 6.05
N MET A 240 10.06 -0.67 5.18
CA MET A 240 8.65 -1.09 5.10
C MET A 240 8.56 -2.60 5.14
N GLY A 241 7.55 -3.12 5.80
CA GLY A 241 7.40 -4.56 5.95
C GLY A 241 6.25 -4.94 6.86
N TYR A 242 6.40 -6.11 7.48
CA TYR A 242 5.36 -6.74 8.26
C TYR A 242 5.92 -7.41 9.52
N PRO A 243 5.11 -7.50 10.59
CA PRO A 243 5.52 -8.18 11.80
C PRO A 243 5.46 -9.70 11.59
N ARG A 244 6.41 -10.44 12.17
CA ARG A 244 6.44 -11.91 12.13
C ARG A 244 5.31 -12.55 12.93
N SER A 245 4.85 -11.85 13.95
CA SER A 245 3.71 -12.23 14.78
C SER A 245 2.65 -11.14 14.71
N PRO A 246 1.35 -11.47 14.73
CA PRO A 246 0.29 -10.46 14.68
C PRO A 246 0.43 -9.43 15.80
N LEU A 247 0.47 -8.14 15.44
CA LEU A 247 0.47 -7.04 16.40
C LEU A 247 -0.92 -6.95 17.03
N ARG A 248 -1.01 -7.31 18.31
CA ARG A 248 -2.23 -7.13 19.10
C ARG A 248 -2.36 -5.67 19.56
N PRO A 249 -3.58 -5.15 19.78
CA PRO A 249 -3.77 -3.78 20.26
C PRO A 249 -3.02 -3.49 21.58
N GLU A 250 -2.91 -4.48 22.47
CA GLU A 250 -2.20 -4.36 23.75
C GLU A 250 -0.67 -4.26 23.57
N ALA A 251 -0.19 -4.48 22.35
CA ALA A 251 1.21 -4.37 21.99
C ALA A 251 1.56 -2.98 21.41
N LEU A 252 0.58 -2.08 21.23
CA LEU A 252 0.84 -0.69 20.87
C LEU A 252 1.50 0.06 22.03
N VAL A 253 2.26 1.11 21.74
CA VAL A 253 3.13 1.78 22.72
C VAL A 253 2.35 2.23 23.98
N CYS A 254 2.89 1.89 25.15
CA CYS A 254 2.48 2.35 26.47
C CYS A 254 3.68 2.34 27.42
N ASP A 255 3.52 2.93 28.61
CA ASP A 255 4.56 2.99 29.65
C ASP A 255 5.16 1.60 29.96
N GLU A 256 4.34 0.55 29.91
CA GLU A 256 4.73 -0.81 30.29
C GLU A 256 5.47 -1.57 29.18
N ASN A 257 5.32 -1.17 27.92
CA ASN A 257 5.81 -1.92 26.76
C ASN A 257 6.73 -1.13 25.83
N GLU A 258 7.08 0.10 26.21
CA GLU A 258 8.00 0.94 25.45
C GLU A 258 9.28 0.19 25.07
N GLY A 259 9.66 0.29 23.79
CA GLY A 259 10.87 -0.32 23.26
C GLY A 259 10.84 -1.86 23.16
N GLN A 260 9.79 -2.55 23.65
CA GLN A 260 9.77 -4.02 23.62
C GLN A 260 9.59 -4.60 22.21
N LEU A 261 8.91 -3.85 21.33
CA LEU A 261 8.61 -4.31 19.98
C LEU A 261 9.63 -3.89 18.94
N ILE A 262 10.59 -3.01 19.26
CA ILE A 262 11.47 -2.37 18.27
C ILE A 262 12.59 -3.26 17.74
N ASP A 263 12.79 -4.45 18.31
CA ASP A 263 13.79 -5.41 17.80
C ASP A 263 13.45 -5.80 16.35
N ASP A 264 14.39 -5.56 15.43
CA ASP A 264 14.28 -5.89 14.01
C ASP A 264 13.96 -7.37 13.77
N ARG A 265 14.32 -8.26 14.70
CA ARG A 265 13.97 -9.69 14.63
C ARG A 265 12.47 -9.94 14.64
N ASN A 266 11.67 -9.01 15.18
CA ASN A 266 10.21 -9.10 15.20
C ASN A 266 9.58 -8.85 13.83
N TYR A 267 10.35 -8.34 12.86
CA TYR A 267 9.83 -7.91 11.56
C TYR A 267 10.49 -8.63 10.39
N VAL A 268 9.84 -8.52 9.25
CA VAL A 268 10.41 -8.81 7.94
C VAL A 268 10.31 -7.53 7.13
N TRP A 269 11.45 -6.90 6.88
CA TRP A 269 11.55 -5.70 6.05
C TRP A 269 11.65 -6.12 4.57
N THR A 270 10.66 -5.73 3.77
CA THR A 270 10.60 -6.06 2.33
C THR A 270 11.12 -4.94 1.45
N TYR A 271 11.25 -3.73 2.00
CA TYR A 271 11.80 -2.58 1.32
C TYR A 271 12.65 -1.74 2.27
N THR A 272 13.73 -1.19 1.74
CA THR A 272 14.60 -0.22 2.41
C THR A 272 14.92 0.89 1.42
N SER A 273 14.67 2.13 1.81
CA SER A 273 14.94 3.30 0.97
C SER A 273 16.45 3.62 0.94
N PRO A 274 16.89 4.46 -0.03
CA PRO A 274 18.13 5.23 0.14
C PRO A 274 18.08 6.07 1.42
N GLU A 275 19.25 6.54 1.87
CA GLU A 275 19.31 7.56 2.91
C GLU A 275 18.94 8.92 2.35
N PHE A 276 18.15 9.68 3.10
CA PHE A 276 17.79 11.04 2.77
C PHE A 276 18.42 12.01 3.77
N PRO A 277 19.18 13.02 3.34
CA PRO A 277 19.73 14.02 4.24
C PRO A 277 18.59 14.84 4.86
N MET A 278 18.74 15.17 6.14
CA MET A 278 17.79 16.01 6.87
C MET A 278 18.42 17.35 7.22
N LEU A 279 17.67 18.42 7.00
CA LEU A 279 18.10 19.78 7.34
C LEU A 279 17.89 20.04 8.84
N GLN A 280 18.76 20.86 9.41
CA GLN A 280 18.67 21.38 10.77
C GLN A 280 17.69 22.57 10.82
N GLU A 281 16.45 22.34 10.39
CA GLU A 281 15.39 23.33 10.31
C GLU A 281 14.09 22.76 10.89
N ASN A 282 13.44 23.52 11.78
CA ASN A 282 12.14 23.17 12.35
C ASN A 282 11.01 23.49 11.38
N VAL A 283 10.96 22.70 10.32
CA VAL A 283 9.91 22.74 9.30
C VAL A 283 9.57 21.30 8.91
N LEU A 284 8.34 21.08 8.48
CA LEU A 284 7.92 19.78 7.99
C LEU A 284 8.63 19.45 6.66
N GLN A 285 9.67 18.62 6.73
CA GLN A 285 10.48 18.22 5.58
C GLN A 285 9.85 17.01 4.87
N SER A 286 9.90 17.00 3.54
CA SER A 286 9.30 15.95 2.70
C SER A 286 10.37 15.06 2.07
N PHE A 287 10.31 13.76 2.38
CA PHE A 287 11.23 12.73 1.91
C PHE A 287 10.52 11.85 0.89
N LYS A 288 10.67 12.19 -0.40
CA LYS A 288 10.02 11.47 -1.50
C LYS A 288 10.82 10.24 -1.89
N LEU A 289 10.12 9.11 -1.99
CA LEU A 289 10.73 7.87 -2.46
C LEU A 289 11.02 7.96 -3.97
N PRO A 290 12.06 7.25 -4.47
CA PRO A 290 12.38 7.25 -5.91
C PRO A 290 11.24 6.77 -6.81
N ARG A 291 10.35 5.94 -6.25
CA ARG A 291 9.10 5.48 -6.84
C ARG A 291 8.09 5.22 -5.71
N PRO A 292 6.78 5.17 -6.02
CA PRO A 292 5.79 4.61 -5.10
C PRO A 292 6.15 3.17 -4.71
N VAL A 293 5.96 2.84 -3.43
CA VAL A 293 6.28 1.52 -2.85
C VAL A 293 5.04 0.95 -2.20
N LEU A 294 4.65 -0.26 -2.57
CA LEU A 294 3.58 -0.98 -1.90
C LEU A 294 4.12 -1.62 -0.61
N CYS A 295 3.85 -1.02 0.54
CA CYS A 295 4.09 -1.59 1.85
C CYS A 295 3.13 -2.77 2.10
N ILE A 296 3.70 -3.95 2.34
CA ILE A 296 2.97 -5.20 2.62
C ILE A 296 3.08 -5.51 4.11
N GLY A 297 1.92 -5.67 4.75
CA GLY A 297 1.69 -5.90 6.18
C GLY A 297 1.74 -4.65 7.06
N GLY A 298 1.74 -3.46 6.46
CA GLY A 298 1.31 -2.23 7.14
C GLY A 298 2.22 -1.74 8.26
N VAL A 299 3.53 -1.99 8.20
CA VAL A 299 4.50 -1.46 9.16
C VAL A 299 5.57 -0.62 8.47
N VAL A 300 5.87 0.55 9.04
CA VAL A 300 6.98 1.40 8.59
C VAL A 300 7.89 1.73 9.77
N LYS A 301 9.19 1.60 9.55
CA LYS A 301 10.26 2.06 10.46
C LYS A 301 10.97 3.25 9.82
N VAL A 302 11.11 4.32 10.59
CA VAL A 302 11.94 5.48 10.25
C VAL A 302 13.20 5.40 11.11
N GLU A 303 14.33 5.10 10.47
CA GLU A 303 15.66 5.14 11.10
C GLU A 303 16.20 6.56 11.04
N LEU A 304 16.60 7.09 12.19
CA LEU A 304 17.16 8.42 12.39
C LEU A 304 18.67 8.26 12.58
N LEU A 305 19.44 8.71 11.59
CA LEU A 305 20.86 8.40 11.46
C LEU A 305 21.71 9.64 11.74
N GLY A 306 22.68 9.48 12.63
CA GLY A 306 23.67 10.50 12.96
C GLY A 306 23.07 11.64 13.78
N ARG A 307 23.50 11.76 15.03
CA ARG A 307 23.11 12.85 15.92
C ARG A 307 23.95 14.09 15.65
N VAL A 308 23.33 15.27 15.75
CA VAL A 308 24.00 16.55 15.46
C VAL A 308 24.15 17.38 16.72
N GLN A 309 23.08 17.51 17.50
CA GLN A 309 22.99 18.45 18.60
C GLN A 309 23.26 17.76 19.94
N LYS A 310 23.98 18.47 20.83
CA LYS A 310 24.17 18.08 22.23
C LYS A 310 23.24 18.87 23.14
N GLN A 311 22.75 18.21 24.17
CA GLN A 311 22.04 18.89 25.25
C GLN A 311 23.05 19.47 26.24
N ALA A 312 22.79 20.69 26.71
CA ALA A 312 23.72 21.41 27.58
C ALA A 312 23.79 20.82 29.00
N ILE A 313 22.75 20.11 29.44
CA ILE A 313 22.61 19.61 30.81
C ILE A 313 23.60 18.47 31.13
N ASP A 314 23.86 17.60 30.16
CA ASP A 314 24.66 16.39 30.33
C ASP A 314 25.77 16.23 29.26
N GLY A 315 25.74 17.06 28.21
CA GLY A 315 26.71 17.02 27.12
C GLY A 315 26.57 15.82 26.18
N LEU A 316 25.43 15.10 26.22
CA LEU A 316 25.12 13.97 25.34
C LEU A 316 24.39 14.42 24.08
N TYR A 317 24.43 13.58 23.05
CA TYR A 317 23.76 13.80 21.78
C TYR A 317 22.33 13.25 21.79
N TYR A 318 21.41 14.03 21.24
CA TYR A 318 19.98 13.75 21.22
C TYR A 318 19.39 13.94 19.81
N ILE A 319 18.22 13.33 19.57
CA ILE A 319 17.36 13.55 18.41
C ILE A 319 15.94 13.82 18.91
N TRP A 320 15.37 14.96 18.54
CA TRP A 320 14.00 15.37 18.87
C TRP A 320 13.21 15.74 17.61
#